data_AF-X1PNJ4-F1
#
_entry.id   AF-X1PNJ4-F1
#
_cell.length_a   1.000
_cell.length_b   1.000
_cell.length_c   1.000
_cell.angle_alpha   90.00
_cell.angle_beta   90.00
_cell.angle_gamma   90.00
#
_symmetry.space_group_name_H-M   'P 1'
#
loop_
_entity.id
_entity.type
_entity.pdbx_description
1 polymer ?
#
loop_
_entity_poly.entity_id
_entity_poly.type
_entity_poly.pdbx_seq_one_letter_code
_entity_poly.pdbx_strand_id
1 'polypeptide(L)' 'MGIKKVELVVLGGGPRASDLVHEVAVAMKGELLADNLASTVHSHPTLSEAVMEAAEDCLGIATHK' A
#
# COMPACT_ATOMS: atom_id res chain seq x y z
N MET A 1 -9.44 16.34 -6.59
CA MET A 1 -8.68 15.32 -5.82
C MET A 1 -9.64 14.18 -5.54
N GLY A 2 -9.54 13.07 -6.28
CA GLY A 2 -10.46 11.94 -6.10
C GLY A 2 -10.01 11.07 -4.94
N ILE A 3 -10.88 10.82 -3.97
CA ILE A 3 -10.65 9.90 -2.86
C ILE A 3 -10.47 8.50 -3.44
N LYS A 4 -9.27 7.91 -3.36
CA LYS A 4 -9.00 6.57 -3.85
C LYS A 4 -9.20 5.56 -2.72
N LYS A 5 -10.29 4.79 -2.78
CA LYS A 5 -10.46 3.60 -1.92
C LYS A 5 -9.35 2.61 -2.26
N VAL A 6 -8.90 1.85 -1.25
CA VAL A 6 -8.03 0.70 -1.49
C VAL A 6 -8.87 -0.37 -2.19
N GLU A 7 -8.66 -0.51 -3.50
CA GLU A 7 -9.16 -1.63 -4.30
C GLU A 7 -8.02 -2.60 -4.57
N LEU A 8 -8.33 -3.85 -4.94
CA LEU A 8 -7.36 -4.95 -5.04
C LEU A 8 -6.10 -4.54 -5.83
N VAL A 9 -5.04 -4.20 -5.12
CA VAL A 9 -3.70 -4.07 -5.68
C VAL A 9 -3.19 -5.48 -5.86
N VAL A 10 -3.08 -5.92 -7.12
CA VAL A 10 -2.35 -7.13 -7.45
C VAL A 10 -0.88 -6.88 -7.15
N LEU A 11 -0.41 -7.35 -5.99
CA LEU A 11 1.02 -7.42 -5.65
C LEU A 11 1.65 -8.53 -6.52
N GLY A 12 1.86 -8.23 -7.81
CA GLY A 12 2.42 -9.17 -8.77
C GLY A 12 3.90 -9.44 -8.51
N GLY A 13 4.27 -10.72 -8.34
CA GLY A 13 5.60 -11.24 -8.62
C GLY A 13 6.79 -10.66 -7.84
N GLY A 14 6.64 -10.38 -6.54
CA GLY A 14 7.73 -9.96 -5.65
C GLY A 14 8.07 -11.02 -4.58
N PRO A 15 9.29 -11.01 -4.00
CA PRO A 15 9.62 -11.88 -2.87
C PRO A 15 8.64 -11.60 -1.72
N ARG A 16 8.12 -12.66 -1.08
CA ARG A 16 7.18 -12.55 0.05
C ARG A 16 5.91 -11.72 -0.24
N ALA A 17 5.41 -11.71 -1.48
CA ALA A 17 4.14 -11.05 -1.82
C ALA A 17 2.96 -11.55 -0.96
N SER A 18 2.93 -12.83 -0.61
CA SER A 18 1.95 -13.41 0.32
C SER A 18 2.03 -12.83 1.74
N ASP A 19 3.21 -12.41 2.17
CA ASP A 19 3.41 -11.75 3.47
C ASP A 19 3.06 -10.26 3.41
N LEU A 20 2.81 -9.67 2.23
CA LEU A 20 2.41 -8.26 2.10
C LEU A 20 0.91 -8.12 1.79
N VAL A 21 0.32 -9.08 1.07
CA VAL A 21 -1.08 -9.02 0.64
C VAL A 21 -2.07 -8.95 1.81
N HIS A 22 -1.69 -9.47 2.99
CA HIS A 22 -2.56 -9.42 4.17
C HIS A 22 -2.83 -7.98 4.64
N GLU A 23 -1.86 -7.08 4.51
CA GLU A 23 -2.00 -5.66 4.86
C GLU A 23 -3.05 -4.98 3.99
N VAL A 24 -2.92 -5.15 2.67
CA VAL A 24 -3.88 -4.65 1.67
C VAL A 24 -5.27 -5.26 1.89
N ALA A 25 -5.35 -6.56 2.19
CA ALA A 25 -6.62 -7.24 2.45
C ALA A 25 -7.35 -6.69 3.68
N VAL A 26 -6.63 -6.39 4.77
CA VAL A 26 -7.20 -5.74 5.96
C VAL A 26 -7.68 -4.33 5.63
N ALA A 27 -6.89 -3.56 4.87
CA ALA A 27 -7.27 -2.22 4.46
C ALA A 27 -8.53 -2.19 3.58
N MET A 28 -8.63 -3.10 2.61
CA MET A 28 -9.82 -3.25 1.77
C MET A 28 -11.06 -3.60 2.62
N LYS A 29 -10.92 -4.57 3.54
CA LYS A 29 -12.01 -4.98 4.42
C LYS A 29 -12.47 -3.86 5.36
N GLY A 30 -11.55 -2.99 5.76
CA GLY A 30 -11.83 -1.79 6.56
C GLY A 30 -12.30 -0.59 5.74
N GLU A 31 -12.48 -0.73 4.42
CA GLU A 31 -12.76 0.37 3.49
C GLU A 31 -11.82 1.57 3.64
N LEU A 32 -10.54 1.29 3.93
CA LEU A 32 -9.54 2.32 4.08
C LEU A 32 -9.23 3.00 2.74
N LEU A 33 -8.74 4.23 2.83
CA LEU A 33 -8.26 5.02 1.71
C LEU A 33 -6.77 4.76 1.48
N ALA A 34 -6.29 4.98 0.26
CA ALA A 34 -4.85 4.91 -0.04
C ALA A 34 -4.03 5.84 0.88
N ASP A 35 -4.58 7.01 1.24
CA ASP A 35 -3.99 7.95 2.22
C ASP A 35 -3.70 7.30 3.58
N ASN A 36 -4.52 6.34 4.00
CA ASN A 36 -4.32 5.64 5.27
C ASN A 36 -3.11 4.69 5.20
N LEU A 37 -2.86 4.04 4.06
CA LEU A 37 -1.66 3.22 3.87
C LEU A 37 -0.42 4.10 3.78
N ALA A 38 -0.47 5.17 2.98
CA ALA A 38 0.65 6.10 2.80
C ALA A 38 1.07 6.79 4.10
N SER A 39 0.12 7.09 5.00
CA SER A 39 0.41 7.71 6.31
C SER A 39 0.69 6.71 7.44
N THR A 40 0.61 5.40 7.19
CA THR A 40 0.94 4.38 8.19
C THR A 40 2.45 4.26 8.34
N VAL A 41 2.94 4.14 9.58
CA VAL A 41 4.36 3.95 9.86
C VAL A 41 4.77 2.53 9.51
N HIS A 42 5.60 2.41 8.47
CA HIS A 42 6.20 1.15 8.06
C HIS A 42 7.58 0.99 8.69
N SER A 43 7.95 -0.25 9.01
CA SER A 43 9.26 -0.55 9.58
C SER A 43 10.35 -0.35 8.52
N HIS A 44 11.44 0.33 8.86
CA HIS A 44 12.58 0.51 7.97
C HIS A 44 13.81 -0.28 8.47
N PRO A 45 14.53 -1.05 7.62
CA PRO A 45 14.24 -1.36 6.22
C PRO A 45 13.39 -2.64 6.05
N THR A 46 12.24 -2.58 5.37
CA THR A 46 11.39 -3.76 5.10
C THR A 46 10.68 -3.72 3.74
N LEU A 47 10.18 -4.89 3.30
CA LEU A 47 9.38 -4.97 2.07
C LEU A 47 8.01 -4.29 2.18
N SER A 48 7.51 -4.05 3.39
CA SER A 48 6.24 -3.35 3.59
C SER A 48 6.33 -1.88 3.15
N GLU A 49 7.54 -1.29 3.09
CA GLU A 49 7.74 0.03 2.50
C GLU A 49 7.26 0.10 1.04
N ALA A 50 7.32 -1.01 0.29
CA ALA A 50 6.79 -1.05 -1.07
C ALA A 50 5.26 -0.91 -1.13
N VAL A 51 4.54 -1.33 -0.08
CA VAL A 51 3.08 -1.15 0.01
C VAL A 51 2.75 0.33 0.28
N MET A 52 3.50 0.97 1.18
CA MET A 52 3.44 2.40 1.44
C MET A 52 3.70 3.21 0.17
N GLU A 53 4.80 2.95 -0.53
CA GLU A 53 5.18 3.67 -1.75
C GLU A 53 4.16 3.45 -2.88
N ALA A 54 3.60 2.24 -3.02
CA ALA A 54 2.51 1.99 -3.96
C ALA A 54 1.25 2.81 -3.63
N ALA A 55 0.95 3.01 -2.35
CA ALA A 55 -0.13 3.89 -1.91
C ALA A 55 0.18 5.37 -2.18
N GLU A 56 1.41 5.82 -1.94
CA GLU A 56 1.88 7.16 -2.30
C GLU A 56 1.85 7.41 -3.83
N ASP A 57 2.17 6.41 -4.64
CA ASP A 57 2.14 6.54 -6.11
C ASP A 57 0.70 6.64 -6.62
N CYS A 58 -0.24 5.92 -5.99
CA CYS A 58 -1.66 6.12 -6.23
C CYS A 58 -2.10 7.56 -5.95
N LEU A 59 -1.47 8.25 -5.00
CA LEU A 59 -1.76 9.64 -4.64
C LEU A 59 -0.92 10.66 -5.44
N GLY A 60 0.06 10.21 -6.21
CA GLY A 60 0.97 11.06 -6.98
C GLY A 60 2.04 11.76 -6.15
N ILE A 61 2.35 11.24 -4.96
CA ILE A 61 3.33 11.82 -4.02
C ILE A 61 4.51 10.88 -3.72
N ALA A 62 4.58 9.71 -4.38
CA ALA A 62 5.64 8.73 -4.14
C ALA A 62 7.04 9.29 -4.29
N THR A 63 7.87 8.99 -3.28
CA THR A 63 9.26 9.44 -3.19
C THR A 63 10.19 8.56 -4.02
N HIS A 64 9.94 7.25 -4.05
CA HIS A 64 10.66 6.28 -4.88
C HIS A 64 9.67 5.57 -5.82
N LYS A 65 10.10 5.30 -7.06
CA LYS A 65 9.32 4.63 -8.10
C LYS A 65 10.12 3.49 -8.71
#